data_AF-A0A926MT96-F1
#
_entry.id   AF-A0A926MT96-F1
#
_cell.length_a   1.000
_cell.length_b   1.000
_cell.length_c   1.000
_cell.angle_alpha   90.00
_cell.angle_beta   90.00
_cell.angle_gamma   90.00
#
_symmetry.space_group_name_H-M   'P 1'
#
loop_
_entity.id
_entity.type
_entity.pdbx_description
1 polymer ?
#
loop_
_entity_poly.entity_id
_entity_poly.type
_entity_poly.pdbx_seq_one_letter_code
_entity_poly.pdbx_strand_id
1 'polypeptide(L)'
;MKNICDWNNCDKTGDYKAPIEKDNSKKYRMLCLEHVKEFNKNWNYFSGMDDKQVIDFLKSDMVWHKPTQSFSSSDNFFKILWKNTLKDDLDKDKFRGDNSHMRQFNFDHKDIKAFSILGVSVGLKWQKIQQKFKILVKKFHPDMNSGNKKYEEKLKLITLAYTQLKNTYRKKIDT
;
A
#
# COMPACT_ATOMS: atom_id res chain seq x y z
N MET A 1 -18.85 14.76 -44.09
CA MET A 1 -17.84 15.83 -44.27
C MET A 1 -16.47 15.16 -44.31
N LYS A 2 -15.63 15.48 -45.28
CA LYS A 2 -14.24 15.00 -45.32
C LYS A 2 -13.40 15.92 -44.44
N ASN A 3 -12.55 15.36 -43.59
CA ASN A 3 -11.61 16.15 -42.81
C ASN A 3 -10.45 16.57 -43.74
N ILE A 4 -10.06 17.84 -43.67
CA ILE A 4 -8.90 18.36 -44.37
C ILE A 4 -7.66 18.13 -43.49
N CYS A 5 -6.51 17.97 -44.11
CA CYS A 5 -5.25 17.80 -43.41
C CYS A 5 -4.92 19.05 -42.56
N ASP A 6 -4.67 18.87 -41.25
CA ASP A 6 -4.31 19.93 -40.30
C ASP A 6 -2.86 20.44 -40.45
N TRP A 7 -2.20 20.14 -41.57
CA TRP A 7 -0.82 20.55 -41.83
C TRP A 7 -0.82 21.88 -42.59
N ASN A 8 0.20 22.72 -42.33
CA ASN A 8 0.27 24.05 -42.92
C ASN A 8 0.19 23.97 -44.46
N ASN A 9 -0.76 24.71 -45.04
CA ASN A 9 -1.00 24.80 -46.48
C ASN A 9 -1.24 23.44 -47.17
N CYS A 10 -2.00 22.53 -46.55
CA CYS A 10 -2.37 21.26 -47.17
C CYS A 10 -3.87 21.10 -47.36
N ASP A 11 -4.32 20.98 -48.61
CA ASP A 11 -5.73 20.78 -48.97
C ASP A 11 -6.10 19.30 -49.21
N LYS A 12 -5.19 18.36 -48.90
CA LYS A 12 -5.44 16.91 -49.04
C LYS A 12 -6.39 16.41 -47.94
N THR A 13 -7.04 15.26 -48.18
CA THR A 13 -7.89 14.61 -47.18
C THR A 13 -7.06 14.08 -46.01
N GLY A 14 -7.50 14.38 -44.79
CA GLY A 14 -6.88 13.95 -43.54
C GLY A 14 -7.55 12.69 -43.00
N ASP A 15 -7.04 11.52 -43.37
CA ASP A 15 -7.60 10.22 -42.98
C ASP A 15 -6.92 9.61 -41.73
N TYR A 16 -5.73 10.11 -41.38
CA TYR A 16 -4.89 9.52 -40.33
C TYR A 16 -4.82 10.40 -39.09
N LYS A 17 -4.86 9.79 -37.90
CA LYS A 17 -4.79 10.48 -36.61
C LYS A 17 -3.36 10.56 -36.11
N ALA A 18 -2.95 11.75 -35.67
CA ALA A 18 -1.68 11.99 -35.00
C ALA A 18 -1.93 12.65 -33.62
N PRO A 19 -1.26 12.20 -32.54
CA PRO A 19 -1.39 12.81 -31.22
C PRO A 19 -0.82 14.23 -31.24
N ILE A 20 -1.48 15.17 -30.55
CA ILE A 20 -0.94 16.54 -30.39
C ILE A 20 0.06 16.59 -29.24
N GLU A 21 -0.20 15.82 -28.19
CA GLU A 21 0.58 15.76 -26.97
C GLU A 21 0.92 14.30 -26.64
N LYS A 22 2.03 14.10 -25.93
CA LYS A 22 2.53 12.78 -25.52
C LYS A 22 1.51 11.96 -24.72
N ASP A 23 0.86 12.57 -23.74
CA ASP A 23 0.10 11.85 -22.72
C ASP A 23 -1.39 12.05 -22.91
N ASN A 24 -2.11 10.93 -23.09
CA ASN A 24 -3.54 10.70 -22.81
C ASN A 24 -4.54 11.79 -23.22
N SER A 25 -4.13 12.72 -24.07
CA SER A 25 -4.98 13.75 -24.62
C SER A 25 -5.82 13.05 -25.67
N LYS A 26 -7.14 13.09 -25.51
CA LYS A 26 -8.06 12.65 -26.57
C LYS A 26 -8.06 13.62 -27.77
N LYS A 27 -7.03 14.45 -27.89
CA LYS A 27 -6.84 15.48 -28.89
C LYS A 27 -5.91 14.92 -29.97
N TYR A 28 -6.44 14.83 -31.18
CA TYR A 28 -5.71 14.33 -32.34
C TYR A 28 -5.82 15.34 -33.46
N ARG A 29 -4.75 15.47 -34.23
CA ARG A 29 -4.76 16.13 -35.54
C ARG A 29 -5.09 15.11 -36.62
N MET A 30 -5.85 15.53 -37.61
CA MET A 30 -6.15 14.72 -38.79
C MET A 30 -5.18 15.10 -39.91
N LEU A 31 -4.40 14.13 -40.40
CA LEU A 31 -3.32 14.37 -41.35
C LEU A 31 -3.45 13.43 -42.56
N CYS A 32 -2.92 13.86 -43.70
CA CYS A 32 -2.82 13.02 -44.90
C CYS A 32 -1.62 12.05 -44.80
N LEU A 33 -1.53 11.10 -45.74
CA LEU A 33 -0.49 10.05 -45.72
C LEU A 33 0.95 10.61 -45.71
N GLU A 34 1.20 11.69 -46.44
CA GLU A 34 2.53 12.32 -46.53
C GLU A 34 2.91 12.96 -45.19
N HIS A 35 2.03 13.78 -44.62
CA HIS A 35 2.29 14.50 -43.38
C HIS A 35 2.32 13.60 -42.14
N VAL A 36 1.55 12.50 -42.11
CA VAL A 36 1.71 11.52 -41.02
C VAL A 36 3.07 10.84 -41.05
N LYS A 37 3.61 10.55 -42.23
CA LYS A 37 4.96 9.97 -42.32
C LYS A 37 6.01 10.96 -41.82
N GLU A 38 5.88 12.23 -42.16
CA GLU A 38 6.78 13.28 -41.67
C GLU A 38 6.63 13.49 -40.15
N PHE A 39 5.39 13.52 -39.65
CA PHE A 39 5.11 13.58 -38.22
C PHE A 39 5.74 12.42 -37.46
N ASN A 40 5.51 11.17 -37.88
CA ASN A 40 6.04 9.98 -37.21
C ASN A 40 7.57 9.91 -37.23
N LYS A 41 8.22 10.45 -38.27
CA LYS A 41 9.68 10.54 -38.32
C LYS A 41 10.24 11.52 -37.29
N ASN A 42 9.55 12.64 -37.09
CA ASN A 42 9.99 13.70 -36.18
C ASN A 42 9.46 13.52 -34.74
N TRP A 43 8.50 12.62 -34.54
CA TRP A 43 7.87 12.40 -33.25
C TRP A 43 8.75 11.55 -32.32
N ASN A 44 9.23 12.18 -31.25
CA ASN A 44 9.89 11.49 -30.15
C ASN A 44 9.04 11.61 -28.88
N TYR A 45 8.47 10.49 -28.43
CA TYR A 45 7.66 10.42 -27.22
C TYR A 45 8.41 10.87 -25.95
N PHE A 46 9.71 10.57 -25.88
CA PHE A 46 10.59 10.90 -24.73
C PHE A 46 11.29 12.26 -24.87
N SER A 47 10.88 13.09 -25.84
CA SER A 47 11.45 14.44 -25.98
C SER A 47 11.26 15.26 -24.70
N GLY A 48 12.35 15.82 -24.19
CA GLY A 48 12.38 16.62 -22.96
C GLY A 48 12.31 15.83 -21.65
N MET A 49 12.41 14.49 -21.68
CA MET A 49 12.58 13.69 -20.46
C MET A 49 14.07 13.48 -20.13
N ASP A 50 14.37 13.47 -18.83
CA ASP A 50 15.68 13.05 -18.30
C ASP A 50 15.81 11.51 -18.33
N ASP A 51 17.04 11.00 -18.34
CA ASP A 51 17.33 9.57 -18.35
C ASP A 51 16.62 8.82 -17.21
N LYS A 52 16.53 9.44 -16.03
CA LYS A 52 15.83 8.85 -14.89
C LYS A 52 14.34 8.69 -15.17
N GLN A 53 13.72 9.67 -15.82
CA GLN A 53 12.30 9.63 -16.15
C GLN A 53 12.02 8.56 -17.20
N VAL A 54 12.91 8.38 -18.18
CA VAL A 54 12.82 7.30 -19.17
C VAL A 54 12.93 5.94 -18.47
N ILE A 55 13.90 5.76 -17.58
CA ILE A 55 14.08 4.53 -16.81
C ILE A 55 12.84 4.23 -15.96
N ASP A 56 12.28 5.23 -15.29
CA ASP A 56 11.09 5.05 -14.46
C ASP A 56 9.85 4.74 -15.29
N PHE A 57 9.71 5.36 -16.47
CA PHE A 57 8.66 5.00 -17.44
C PHE A 57 8.78 3.53 -17.84
N LEU A 58 9.96 3.08 -18.27
CA LEU A 58 10.22 1.68 -18.63
C LEU A 58 9.94 0.72 -17.46
N LYS A 59 10.34 1.08 -16.24
CA LYS A 59 10.05 0.27 -15.04
C LYS A 59 8.56 0.14 -14.78
N SER A 60 7.82 1.24 -14.93
CA SER A 60 6.38 1.25 -14.70
C SER A 60 5.60 0.53 -15.79
N ASP A 61 6.08 0.52 -17.04
CA ASP A 61 5.46 -0.20 -18.15
C ASP A 61 5.43 -1.72 -17.89
N MET A 62 6.46 -2.28 -17.24
CA MET A 62 6.48 -3.68 -16.80
C MET A 62 5.28 -4.09 -15.94
N VAL A 63 4.67 -3.13 -15.23
CA VAL A 63 3.50 -3.34 -14.36
C VAL A 63 2.24 -2.66 -14.92
N TRP A 64 2.21 -2.36 -16.22
CA TRP A 64 1.11 -1.65 -16.88
C TRP A 64 0.79 -0.30 -16.25
N HIS A 65 1.82 0.39 -15.77
CA HIS A 65 1.74 1.64 -15.00
C HIS A 65 0.79 1.55 -13.78
N LYS A 66 0.52 0.34 -13.28
CA LYS A 66 -0.28 0.17 -12.06
C LYS A 66 0.56 0.54 -10.85
N PRO A 67 0.00 1.27 -9.87
CA PRO A 67 0.73 1.59 -8.65
C PRO A 67 1.08 0.30 -7.90
N THR A 68 2.37 0.08 -7.68
CA THR A 68 2.86 -1.06 -6.90
C THR A 68 3.28 -0.59 -5.51
N GLN A 69 3.05 -1.44 -4.52
CA GLN A 69 3.55 -1.20 -3.17
C GLN A 69 4.88 -1.89 -3.01
N SER A 70 5.86 -1.21 -2.40
CA SER A 70 7.11 -1.87 -2.05
C SER A 70 6.83 -3.00 -1.05
N PHE A 71 7.32 -4.19 -1.33
CA PHE A 71 7.14 -5.36 -0.46
C PHE A 71 7.76 -5.13 0.94
N SER A 72 8.76 -4.24 1.03
CA SER A 72 9.49 -3.94 2.27
C SER A 72 8.80 -2.90 3.17
N SER A 73 7.75 -2.21 2.74
CA SER A 73 7.02 -1.26 3.58
C SER A 73 6.13 -2.00 4.57
N SER A 74 6.73 -2.54 5.64
CA SER A 74 6.02 -3.16 6.77
C SER A 74 4.88 -2.30 7.29
N ASP A 75 4.95 -0.99 7.11
CA ASP A 75 4.04 -0.07 7.77
C ASP A 75 2.68 0.00 7.08
N ASN A 76 2.56 -0.24 5.77
CA ASN A 76 1.28 -0.04 5.09
C ASN A 76 0.26 -1.14 5.41
N PHE A 77 0.65 -2.41 5.32
CA PHE A 77 -0.26 -3.52 5.65
C PHE A 77 -0.71 -3.45 7.11
N PHE A 78 0.23 -3.28 8.03
CA PHE A 78 -0.08 -3.22 9.46
C PHE A 78 -0.85 -1.96 9.83
N LYS A 79 -0.53 -0.78 9.27
CA LYS A 79 -1.29 0.46 9.53
C LYS A 79 -2.72 0.38 9.00
N ILE A 80 -2.93 -0.23 7.83
CA ILE A 80 -4.27 -0.46 7.28
C ILE A 80 -5.04 -1.43 8.18
N LEU A 81 -4.41 -2.54 8.58
CA LEU A 81 -5.03 -3.53 9.47
C LEU A 81 -5.37 -2.90 10.84
N TRP A 82 -4.44 -2.17 11.45
CA TRP A 82 -4.67 -1.39 12.68
C TRP A 82 -5.82 -0.40 12.57
N LYS A 83 -5.86 0.38 11.49
CA LYS A 83 -6.90 1.39 11.26
C LYS A 83 -8.28 0.75 11.12
N ASN A 84 -8.36 -0.41 10.47
CA ASN A 84 -9.63 -1.09 10.24
C ASN A 84 -10.11 -1.86 11.47
N THR A 85 -9.22 -2.49 12.22
CA THR A 85 -9.61 -3.29 13.41
C THR A 85 -9.88 -2.43 14.65
N LEU A 86 -9.17 -1.31 14.85
CA LEU A 86 -9.36 -0.47 16.03
C LEU A 86 -10.50 0.54 15.90
N LYS A 87 -10.92 0.89 14.67
CA LYS A 87 -12.09 1.76 14.48
C LYS A 87 -13.38 1.13 15.00
N ASP A 88 -13.50 -0.19 15.00
CA ASP A 88 -14.71 -0.88 15.50
C ASP A 88 -14.75 -1.04 17.03
N ASP A 89 -13.58 -1.09 17.69
CA ASP A 89 -13.48 -1.37 19.13
C ASP A 89 -13.23 -0.13 20.01
N LEU A 90 -12.70 0.98 19.45
CA LEU A 90 -12.37 2.17 20.24
C LEU A 90 -13.58 3.08 20.51
N ASP A 91 -14.65 2.98 19.73
CA ASP A 91 -15.88 3.77 19.97
C ASP A 91 -16.77 3.18 21.08
N LYS A 92 -16.47 1.98 21.59
CA LYS A 92 -17.29 1.30 22.61
C LYS A 92 -16.76 1.39 24.05
N ASP A 93 -15.49 1.71 24.26
CA ASP A 93 -14.87 1.65 25.58
C ASP A 93 -14.52 3.04 26.14
N LYS A 94 -15.53 3.74 26.68
CA LYS A 94 -15.31 4.72 27.76
C LYS A 94 -15.06 3.99 29.07
N PHE A 95 -13.92 3.29 29.20
CA PHE A 95 -13.52 2.74 30.48
C PHE A 95 -12.91 3.82 31.36
N ARG A 96 -13.67 4.19 32.39
CA ARG A 96 -13.22 4.97 33.54
C ARG A 96 -12.11 4.19 34.24
N GLY A 97 -10.96 4.84 34.37
CA GLY A 97 -9.79 4.26 35.01
C GLY A 97 -9.99 4.10 36.50
N ASP A 98 -9.47 2.99 37.01
CA ASP A 98 -8.65 3.04 38.21
C ASP A 98 -7.74 1.80 38.21
N ASN A 99 -6.42 2.01 38.28
CA ASN A 99 -5.47 1.05 38.83
C ASN A 99 -4.07 1.68 38.91
N SER A 100 -3.87 2.30 40.05
CA SER A 100 -2.65 2.92 40.56
C SER A 100 -1.64 1.90 41.07
N HIS A 101 -1.21 0.92 40.26
CA HIS A 101 -0.03 0.12 40.57
C HIS A 101 0.62 -0.36 39.27
N MET A 102 1.75 0.26 38.89
CA MET A 102 2.89 -0.33 38.14
C MET A 102 3.81 0.75 37.56
N ARG A 103 4.50 1.51 38.43
CA ARG A 103 5.52 2.50 38.03
C ARG A 103 6.91 1.86 37.78
N GLN A 104 6.97 0.74 37.05
CA GLN A 104 8.25 0.13 36.69
C GLN A 104 8.40 -0.23 35.21
N PHE A 105 7.39 0.01 34.39
CA PHE A 105 7.53 -0.10 32.95
C PHE A 105 6.69 0.97 32.24
N ASN A 106 7.33 1.81 31.42
CA ASN A 106 6.63 2.77 30.55
C ASN A 106 5.92 2.01 29.41
N PHE A 107 4.80 1.34 29.71
CA PHE A 107 3.92 0.72 28.74
C PHE A 107 2.69 1.61 28.53
N ASP A 108 2.33 1.88 27.28
CA ASP A 108 1.11 2.62 26.95
C ASP A 108 -0.13 1.76 27.24
N HIS A 109 -1.30 2.38 27.39
CA HIS A 109 -2.59 1.69 27.53
C HIS A 109 -2.81 0.65 26.42
N LYS A 110 -2.35 0.96 25.19
CA LYS A 110 -2.39 0.06 24.04
C LYS A 110 -1.54 -1.20 24.25
N ASP A 111 -0.42 -1.07 24.93
CA ASP A 111 0.50 -2.18 25.20
C ASP A 111 -0.11 -3.12 26.24
N ILE A 112 -0.73 -2.55 27.29
CA ILE A 112 -1.45 -3.31 28.31
C ILE A 112 -2.59 -4.11 27.66
N LYS A 113 -3.38 -3.48 26.78
CA LYS A 113 -4.42 -4.19 26.02
C LYS A 113 -3.84 -5.32 25.15
N ALA A 114 -2.68 -5.10 24.53
CA ALA A 114 -2.00 -6.12 23.74
C ALA A 114 -1.51 -7.32 24.59
N PHE A 115 -1.00 -7.09 25.81
CA PHE A 115 -0.68 -8.17 26.75
C PHE A 115 -1.92 -8.99 27.13
N SER A 116 -3.05 -8.32 27.39
CA SER A 116 -4.33 -8.98 27.70
C SER A 116 -4.83 -9.85 26.54
N ILE A 117 -4.77 -9.35 25.29
CA ILE A 117 -5.20 -10.10 24.09
C ILE A 117 -4.35 -11.36 23.89
N LEU A 118 -3.05 -11.29 24.16
CA LEU A 118 -2.14 -12.43 24.05
C LEU A 118 -2.18 -13.37 25.26
N GLY A 119 -2.87 -13.00 26.34
CA GLY A 119 -2.98 -13.79 27.57
C GLY A 119 -1.65 -13.94 28.30
N VAL A 120 -0.81 -12.91 28.28
CA VAL A 120 0.51 -12.89 28.94
C VAL A 120 0.59 -11.77 29.97
N SER A 121 1.35 -11.97 31.05
CA SER A 121 1.58 -10.92 32.05
C SER A 121 2.39 -9.75 31.48
N VAL A 122 2.09 -8.55 31.97
CA VAL A 122 2.81 -7.32 31.61
C VAL A 122 4.28 -7.45 32.03
N GLY A 123 5.21 -7.04 31.16
CA GLY A 123 6.66 -7.08 31.43
C GLY A 123 7.34 -8.45 31.21
N LEU A 124 6.66 -9.42 30.59
CA LEU A 124 7.26 -10.71 30.23
C LEU A 124 8.42 -10.56 29.23
N LYS A 125 9.48 -11.37 29.39
CA LYS A 125 10.60 -11.41 28.43
C LYS A 125 10.11 -11.65 27.00
N TRP A 126 10.67 -10.90 26.04
CA TRP A 126 10.30 -10.94 24.63
C TRP A 126 10.25 -12.36 24.03
N GLN A 127 11.22 -13.21 24.35
CA GLN A 127 11.25 -14.62 23.90
C GLN A 127 9.99 -15.42 24.28
N LYS A 128 9.46 -15.20 25.50
CA LYS A 128 8.25 -15.89 25.97
C LYS A 128 7.00 -15.37 25.27
N ILE A 129 6.95 -14.08 24.96
CA ILE A 129 5.87 -13.47 24.15
C ILE A 129 5.86 -14.10 22.75
N GLN A 130 7.03 -14.23 22.11
CA GLN A 130 7.17 -14.89 20.81
C GLN A 130 6.70 -16.35 20.82
N GLN A 131 7.07 -17.11 21.86
CA GLN A 131 6.62 -18.50 22.01
C GLN A 131 5.10 -18.61 22.13
N LYS A 132 4.47 -17.76 22.96
CA LYS A 132 3.02 -17.74 23.11
C LYS A 132 2.31 -17.34 21.81
N PHE A 133 2.83 -16.34 21.11
CA PHE A 133 2.32 -15.96 19.78
C PHE A 133 2.36 -17.14 18.79
N LYS A 134 3.49 -17.85 18.71
CA LYS A 134 3.62 -19.03 17.82
C LYS A 134 2.57 -20.11 18.13
N ILE A 135 2.29 -20.36 19.40
CA ILE A 135 1.27 -21.33 19.82
C ILE A 135 -0.13 -20.87 19.39
N LEU A 136 -0.45 -19.59 19.60
CA LEU A 136 -1.74 -19.00 19.22
C LEU A 136 -1.95 -19.00 17.70
N VAL A 137 -0.93 -18.64 16.92
CA VAL A 137 -1.01 -18.65 15.45
C VAL A 137 -1.26 -20.06 14.93
N LYS A 138 -0.55 -21.07 15.44
CA LYS A 138 -0.80 -22.48 15.07
C LYS A 138 -2.24 -22.87 15.40
N LYS A 139 -2.75 -22.50 16.58
CA LYS A 139 -4.11 -22.82 16.99
C LYS A 139 -5.18 -22.18 16.09
N PHE A 140 -4.98 -20.93 15.67
CA PHE A 140 -5.95 -20.15 14.91
C PHE A 140 -5.65 -20.04 13.41
N HIS A 141 -4.73 -20.86 12.88
CA HIS A 141 -4.36 -20.83 11.47
C HIS A 141 -5.54 -21.24 10.57
N PRO A 142 -5.81 -20.54 9.45
CA PRO A 142 -6.93 -20.85 8.57
C PRO A 142 -6.87 -22.29 8.01
N ASP A 143 -5.68 -22.80 7.67
CA ASP A 143 -5.51 -24.18 7.17
C ASP A 143 -5.97 -25.24 8.18
N MET A 144 -5.72 -25.01 9.49
CA MET A 144 -6.12 -25.96 10.54
C MET A 144 -7.59 -25.83 10.93
N ASN A 145 -8.23 -24.71 10.55
CA ASN A 145 -9.57 -24.34 10.99
C ASN A 145 -10.56 -24.17 9.83
N SER A 146 -10.22 -24.72 8.65
CA SER A 146 -11.06 -24.74 7.44
C SER A 146 -11.64 -23.38 7.06
N GLY A 147 -10.88 -22.30 7.28
CA GLY A 147 -11.32 -20.94 6.91
C GLY A 147 -12.47 -20.36 7.75
N ASN A 148 -12.68 -20.82 9.00
CA ASN A 148 -13.71 -20.24 9.86
C ASN A 148 -13.43 -18.76 10.17
N LYS A 149 -14.34 -17.88 9.73
CA LYS A 149 -14.27 -16.42 9.89
C LYS A 149 -13.99 -15.95 11.32
N LYS A 150 -14.54 -16.63 12.34
CA LYS A 150 -14.33 -16.27 13.75
C LYS A 150 -12.88 -16.45 14.20
N TYR A 151 -12.20 -17.47 13.70
CA TYR A 151 -10.79 -17.71 14.02
C TYR A 151 -9.86 -16.80 13.24
N GLU A 152 -10.25 -16.44 12.01
CA GLU A 152 -9.56 -15.43 11.21
C GLU A 152 -9.56 -14.05 11.91
N GLU A 153 -10.72 -13.61 12.42
CA GLU A 153 -10.84 -12.37 13.19
C GLU A 153 -9.98 -12.39 14.46
N LYS A 154 -9.98 -13.50 15.20
CA LYS A 154 -9.10 -13.67 16.37
C LYS A 154 -7.62 -13.63 15.98
N LEU A 155 -7.23 -14.26 14.88
CA LEU A 155 -5.85 -14.25 14.39
C LEU A 155 -5.39 -12.84 14.01
N LYS A 156 -6.27 -12.04 13.41
CA LYS A 156 -6.01 -10.61 13.12
C LYS A 156 -5.73 -9.85 14.41
N LEU A 157 -6.56 -10.00 15.45
CA LEU A 157 -6.36 -9.36 16.76
C LEU A 157 -5.05 -9.79 17.45
N ILE A 158 -4.73 -11.09 17.40
CA ILE A 158 -3.48 -11.62 17.97
C ILE A 158 -2.25 -11.05 17.25
N THR A 159 -2.31 -10.96 15.92
CA THR A 159 -1.24 -10.39 15.09
C THR A 159 -1.06 -8.89 15.34
N LEU A 160 -2.16 -8.18 15.54
CA LEU A 160 -2.19 -6.77 15.93
C LEU A 160 -1.45 -6.55 17.26
N ALA A 161 -1.85 -7.30 18.28
CA ALA A 161 -1.28 -7.23 19.63
C ALA A 161 0.23 -7.55 19.62
N TYR A 162 0.64 -8.61 18.92
CA TYR A 162 2.05 -8.97 18.81
C TYR A 162 2.88 -7.88 18.14
N THR A 163 2.34 -7.21 17.12
CA THR A 163 3.03 -6.12 16.42
C THR A 163 3.21 -4.88 17.30
N GLN A 164 2.20 -4.52 18.10
CA GLN A 164 2.33 -3.45 19.10
C GLN A 164 3.49 -3.74 20.06
N LEU A 165 3.51 -4.95 20.63
CA LEU A 165 4.56 -5.36 21.55
C LEU A 165 5.92 -5.43 20.85
N LYS A 166 5.99 -5.87 19.60
CA LYS A 166 7.24 -5.86 18.82
C LYS A 166 7.81 -4.45 18.69
N ASN A 167 6.97 -3.47 18.39
CA ASN A 167 7.40 -2.08 18.23
C ASN A 167 7.87 -1.47 19.55
N THR A 168 7.20 -1.78 20.67
CA THR A 168 7.56 -1.24 21.99
C THR A 168 8.86 -1.85 22.50
N TYR A 169 9.06 -3.15 22.33
CA TYR A 169 10.31 -3.82 22.69
C TYR A 169 11.46 -3.45 21.76
N ARG A 170 11.22 -3.21 20.46
CA ARG A 170 12.25 -2.70 19.53
C ARG A 170 12.76 -1.33 19.97
N LYS A 171 11.85 -0.40 20.27
CA LYS A 171 12.23 0.93 20.79
C LYS A 171 13.09 0.85 22.05
N LYS A 172 12.87 -0.14 22.92
CA LYS A 172 13.67 -0.35 24.15
C LYS A 172 15.05 -0.97 23.91
N ILE A 173 15.26 -1.63 22.78
CA ILE A 173 16.57 -2.19 22.40
C ILE A 173 17.43 -1.10 21.73
N ASP A 174 16.78 -0.19 21.01
CA ASP A 174 17.43 0.91 20.27
C ASP A 174 17.70 2.15 21.17
N THR A 175 17.34 2.12 22.46
CA THR A 175 17.58 3.16 23.49
C THR A 175 18.44 2.63 24.62
#